data_AF-A0A945ABA3-F1
#
_entry.id   AF-A0A945ABA3-F1
#
_cell.length_a   1.000
_cell.length_b   1.000
_cell.length_c   1.000
_cell.angle_alpha   90.00
_cell.angle_beta   90.00
_cell.angle_gamma   90.00
#
_symmetry.space_group_name_H-M   'P 1'
#
loop_
_entity.id
_entity.type
_entity.pdbx_description
1 polymer ?
#
loop_
_entity_poly.entity_id
_entity_poly.type
_entity_poly.pdbx_seq_one_letter_code
_entity_poly.pdbx_strand_id
1 'polypeptide(L)'
;MPIRFIQITDLHLSDRTDTSTYQALRWAIGQTNDHNPDFVIVSGDMTTYGTAKSAKNTIDALKEIKAPTYFTPGNAEHRSPGNPPTFGHGQPKTAHQQDDVLFLFPDTSQGTINTADRNRLQDAIRTHPKTAIITHYPIDTLDESSRNWIVAFITEHQTELYVAGHKHIHRTRQIGPCHEFVTRGLDPDKASGNLPGISLFERSDDGTWTEAFIPWQFNVTLMPCDISDLPSPIGWSIQGDPILATQETRATDLNVHEVRPKDLTFSVAALKNEITGLRNNRPLYLSWHLPNFSWDTESNKVTGVTDMVNHLAVAQEIGVNHLTVHVPQVPAHIMSNQSIWAQFEETYDTIFRQAVASGIRLAIENIHNDTGVQPTDPTCKFATDIPSYLKWITALRTRFADIPNAQVGAHFDIGHARNNGEYGNIHPLADWYAQIGNHILGYHIHQIRTDSTTGKTANHKEMFSLFDLRISYAGFLHAWSTQQLNRAPLFVEIRNADERRRSAKRLHNLFLQHASIQTSQDLPLSLSP
;
A
#
# COMPACT_ATOMS: atom_id res chain seq x y z
N MET A 1 -33.63 -24.76 -0.34
CA MET A 1 -32.45 -24.43 -1.16
C MET A 1 -31.28 -24.27 -0.21
N PRO A 2 -30.03 -24.58 -0.59
CA PRO A 2 -28.89 -24.39 0.30
C PRO A 2 -28.79 -22.91 0.69
N ILE A 3 -28.42 -22.62 1.94
CA ILE A 3 -28.18 -21.24 2.40
C ILE A 3 -26.90 -20.73 1.73
N ARG A 4 -26.95 -19.55 1.13
CA ARG A 4 -25.84 -18.93 0.40
C ARG A 4 -25.67 -17.49 0.85
N PHE A 5 -24.47 -17.14 1.31
CA PHE A 5 -24.17 -15.75 1.64
C PHE A 5 -22.79 -15.32 1.11
N ILE A 6 -22.64 -14.04 0.82
CA ILE A 6 -21.33 -13.47 0.47
C ILE A 6 -20.81 -12.67 1.65
N GLN A 7 -19.53 -12.87 1.96
CA GLN A 7 -18.77 -11.99 2.84
C GLN A 7 -17.93 -11.02 2.01
N ILE A 8 -18.04 -9.74 2.32
CA ILE A 8 -17.14 -8.69 1.85
C ILE A 8 -16.40 -8.15 3.07
N THR A 9 -15.11 -8.42 3.19
CA THR A 9 -14.36 -8.11 4.42
C THR A 9 -13.22 -7.13 4.17
N ASP A 10 -12.86 -6.37 5.20
CA ASP A 10 -11.68 -5.48 5.23
C ASP A 10 -11.52 -4.64 3.96
N LEU A 11 -12.48 -3.73 3.79
CA LEU A 11 -12.55 -2.82 2.65
C LEU A 11 -11.50 -1.71 2.73
N HIS A 12 -11.25 -1.15 3.93
CA HIS A 12 -10.36 0.00 4.16
C HIS A 12 -10.63 1.19 3.23
N LEU A 13 -11.91 1.55 3.01
CA LEU A 13 -12.22 2.72 2.19
C LEU A 13 -11.77 4.03 2.84
N SER A 14 -11.13 4.87 2.06
CA SER A 14 -10.76 6.22 2.47
C SER A 14 -11.88 7.22 2.18
N ASP A 15 -11.60 8.50 2.40
CA ASP A 15 -12.50 9.60 2.07
C ASP A 15 -12.67 9.83 0.56
N ARG A 16 -11.94 9.08 -0.27
CA ARG A 16 -11.90 9.18 -1.72
C ARG A 16 -12.63 8.03 -2.41
N THR A 17 -13.14 8.29 -3.60
CA THR A 17 -13.86 7.31 -4.43
C THR A 17 -13.16 7.02 -5.75
N ASP A 18 -12.04 7.68 -6.02
CA ASP A 18 -11.21 7.48 -7.20
C ASP A 18 -10.02 6.55 -6.92
N THR A 19 -10.07 5.74 -5.87
CA THR A 19 -8.98 4.86 -5.44
C THR A 19 -9.15 3.44 -6.00
N SER A 20 -8.05 2.68 -6.10
CA SER A 20 -8.08 1.24 -6.44
C SER A 20 -8.98 0.45 -5.49
N THR A 21 -8.96 0.77 -4.20
CA THR A 21 -9.82 0.17 -3.17
C THR A 21 -11.31 0.42 -3.44
N TYR A 22 -11.68 1.63 -3.84
CA TYR A 22 -13.07 1.93 -4.22
C TYR A 22 -13.47 1.19 -5.50
N GLN A 23 -12.58 1.07 -6.49
CA GLN A 23 -12.83 0.28 -7.70
C GLN A 23 -13.02 -1.21 -7.39
N ALA A 24 -12.25 -1.78 -6.46
CA ALA A 24 -12.43 -3.15 -5.99
C ALA A 24 -13.82 -3.34 -5.35
N LEU A 25 -14.30 -2.37 -4.55
CA LEU A 25 -15.68 -2.40 -4.01
C LEU A 25 -16.74 -2.36 -5.13
N ARG A 26 -16.59 -1.48 -6.13
CA ARG A 26 -17.52 -1.41 -7.27
C ARG A 26 -17.62 -2.75 -8.00
N TRP A 27 -16.48 -3.39 -8.24
CA TRP A 27 -16.42 -4.72 -8.80
C TRP A 27 -17.11 -5.76 -7.90
N ALA A 28 -16.83 -5.75 -6.60
CA ALA A 28 -17.40 -6.70 -5.63
C ALA A 28 -18.93 -6.59 -5.55
N ILE A 29 -19.49 -5.38 -5.61
CA ILE A 29 -20.94 -5.15 -5.66
C ILE A 29 -21.55 -5.80 -6.91
N GLY A 30 -20.92 -5.61 -8.08
CA GLY A 30 -21.34 -6.24 -9.33
C GLY A 30 -21.38 -7.76 -9.21
N GLN A 31 -20.26 -8.37 -8.79
CA GLN A 31 -20.16 -9.82 -8.59
C GLN A 31 -21.18 -10.34 -7.58
N THR A 32 -21.36 -9.63 -6.47
CA THR A 32 -22.34 -10.00 -5.44
C THR A 32 -23.76 -10.06 -6.01
N ASN A 33 -24.13 -9.06 -6.81
CA ASN A 33 -25.44 -9.02 -7.47
C ASN A 33 -25.61 -10.11 -8.53
N ASP A 34 -24.54 -10.48 -9.24
CA ASP A 34 -24.57 -11.54 -10.25
C ASP A 34 -24.72 -12.94 -9.61
N HIS A 35 -24.12 -13.17 -8.45
CA HIS A 35 -24.22 -14.43 -7.71
C HIS A 35 -25.55 -14.61 -6.96
N ASN A 36 -26.29 -13.51 -6.75
CA ASN A 36 -27.61 -13.47 -6.09
C ASN A 36 -27.67 -14.32 -4.79
N PRO A 37 -26.87 -13.99 -3.76
CA PRO A 37 -26.91 -14.69 -2.48
C PRO A 37 -28.20 -14.38 -1.70
N ASP A 38 -28.51 -15.18 -0.69
CA ASP A 38 -29.66 -14.94 0.20
C ASP A 38 -29.47 -13.67 1.03
N PHE A 39 -28.23 -13.38 1.42
CA PHE A 39 -27.82 -12.15 2.09
C PHE A 39 -26.30 -11.93 1.96
N VAL A 40 -25.86 -10.75 2.40
CA VAL A 40 -24.46 -10.32 2.38
C VAL A 40 -24.05 -9.87 3.78
N ILE A 41 -22.84 -10.21 4.18
CA ILE A 41 -22.21 -9.68 5.38
C ILE A 41 -20.99 -8.85 4.98
N VAL A 42 -20.99 -7.59 5.39
CA VAL A 42 -19.82 -6.73 5.31
C VAL A 42 -19.15 -6.71 6.68
N SER A 43 -17.91 -7.21 6.76
CA SER A 43 -17.23 -7.42 8.04
C SER A 43 -15.88 -6.73 8.14
N GLY A 44 -15.52 -6.39 9.37
CA GLY A 44 -14.19 -5.89 9.69
C GLY A 44 -13.98 -4.44 9.27
N ASP A 45 -12.73 -4.10 8.92
CA ASP A 45 -12.32 -2.72 8.70
C ASP A 45 -12.95 -2.18 7.39
N MET A 46 -14.12 -1.54 7.49
CA MET A 46 -14.84 -0.98 6.34
C MET A 46 -14.19 0.30 5.83
N THR A 47 -13.75 1.12 6.76
CA THR A 47 -13.09 2.40 6.54
C THR A 47 -11.59 2.25 6.79
N THR A 48 -10.75 3.12 6.23
CA THR A 48 -9.31 3.12 6.57
C THR A 48 -9.07 3.69 7.96
N TYR A 49 -9.83 4.73 8.35
CA TYR A 49 -9.55 5.52 9.55
C TYR A 49 -10.79 5.94 10.36
N GLY A 50 -11.98 5.43 10.02
CA GLY A 50 -13.21 5.72 10.77
C GLY A 50 -13.78 7.13 10.56
N THR A 51 -13.39 7.83 9.49
CA THR A 51 -13.92 9.16 9.18
C THR A 51 -15.38 9.10 8.73
N ALA A 52 -16.16 10.14 9.03
CA ALA A 52 -17.57 10.20 8.62
C ALA A 52 -17.76 10.16 7.09
N LYS A 53 -16.81 10.72 6.32
CA LYS A 53 -16.87 10.75 4.87
C LYS A 53 -16.59 9.37 4.26
N SER A 54 -15.56 8.65 4.69
CA SER A 54 -15.33 7.26 4.26
C SER A 54 -16.51 6.34 4.60
N ALA A 55 -17.08 6.49 5.80
CA ALA A 55 -18.28 5.74 6.19
C ALA A 55 -19.47 6.05 5.26
N LYS A 56 -19.72 7.33 4.97
CA LYS A 56 -20.76 7.74 4.00
C LYS A 56 -20.52 7.13 2.62
N ASN A 57 -19.30 7.22 2.10
CA ASN A 57 -18.93 6.65 0.79
C ASN A 57 -19.19 5.14 0.75
N THR A 58 -18.83 4.44 1.83
CA THR A 58 -19.04 3.00 1.98
C THR A 58 -20.53 2.66 1.97
N ILE A 59 -21.33 3.32 2.82
CA ILE A 59 -22.77 3.09 2.92
C ILE A 59 -23.46 3.38 1.59
N ASP A 60 -23.13 4.50 0.95
CA ASP A 60 -23.74 4.88 -0.32
C ASP A 60 -23.44 3.88 -1.43
N ALA A 61 -22.22 3.34 -1.49
CA ALA A 61 -21.87 2.28 -2.45
C ALA A 61 -22.63 0.97 -2.16
N LEU A 62 -22.70 0.55 -0.89
CA LEU A 62 -23.31 -0.73 -0.51
C LEU A 62 -24.84 -0.77 -0.70
N LYS A 63 -25.52 0.38 -0.81
CA LYS A 63 -26.95 0.45 -1.19
C LYS A 63 -27.25 -0.17 -2.56
N GLU A 64 -26.23 -0.37 -3.39
CA GLU A 64 -26.39 -0.98 -4.72
C GLU A 64 -26.39 -2.52 -4.69
N ILE A 65 -26.08 -3.12 -3.53
CA ILE A 65 -26.26 -4.55 -3.32
C ILE A 65 -27.77 -4.84 -3.21
N LYS A 66 -28.24 -5.77 -4.04
CA LYS A 66 -29.66 -6.15 -4.13
C LYS A 66 -30.11 -7.04 -2.98
N ALA A 67 -29.20 -7.88 -2.47
CA ALA A 67 -29.46 -8.79 -1.35
C ALA A 67 -29.47 -8.03 0.00
N PRO A 68 -30.21 -8.54 1.01
CA PRO A 68 -30.12 -8.03 2.37
C PRO A 68 -28.67 -7.96 2.86
N THR A 69 -28.24 -6.83 3.40
CA THR A 69 -26.85 -6.60 3.82
C THR A 69 -26.75 -6.32 5.31
N TYR A 70 -25.82 -6.99 5.99
CA TYR A 70 -25.53 -6.87 7.42
C TYR A 70 -24.08 -6.46 7.67
N PHE A 71 -23.80 -5.95 8.87
CA PHE A 71 -22.54 -5.30 9.21
C PHE A 71 -21.98 -5.76 10.55
N THR A 72 -20.66 -5.96 10.60
CA THR A 72 -19.90 -6.07 11.84
C THR A 72 -18.64 -5.20 11.75
N PRO A 73 -18.36 -4.34 12.76
CA PRO A 73 -17.29 -3.35 12.67
C PRO A 73 -15.90 -3.96 12.84
N GLY A 74 -14.90 -3.26 12.32
CA GLY A 74 -13.50 -3.51 12.59
C GLY A 74 -12.86 -2.47 13.50
N ASN A 75 -11.57 -2.63 13.76
CA ASN A 75 -10.79 -1.67 14.56
C ASN A 75 -10.65 -0.31 13.87
N ALA A 76 -10.69 -0.26 12.52
CA ALA A 76 -10.46 0.96 11.78
C ALA A 76 -11.57 2.00 11.98
N GLU A 77 -12.80 1.55 12.22
CA GLU A 77 -13.96 2.39 12.54
C GLU A 77 -13.75 3.24 13.81
N HIS A 78 -12.79 2.86 14.67
CA HIS A 78 -12.51 3.52 15.95
C HIS A 78 -11.26 4.43 15.93
N ARG A 79 -10.57 4.56 14.79
CA ARG A 79 -9.31 5.34 14.71
C ARG A 79 -9.52 6.85 14.75
N SER A 80 -10.66 7.35 14.29
CA SER A 80 -10.98 8.79 14.31
C SER A 80 -11.65 9.21 15.63
N PRO A 81 -11.10 10.19 16.36
CA PRO A 81 -11.72 10.74 17.56
C PRO A 81 -12.87 11.69 17.18
N GLY A 82 -14.08 11.15 17.01
CA GLY A 82 -15.27 11.95 16.75
C GLY A 82 -16.37 11.15 16.10
N ASN A 83 -17.30 10.67 16.94
CA ASN A 83 -18.46 9.82 16.62
C ASN A 83 -18.10 8.49 15.92
N PRO A 84 -18.51 7.33 16.48
CA PRO A 84 -18.46 6.09 15.71
C PRO A 84 -19.24 6.30 14.42
N PRO A 85 -18.72 5.90 13.25
CA PRO A 85 -19.44 6.04 12.00
C PRO A 85 -20.83 5.41 12.15
N THR A 86 -21.86 6.26 12.14
CA THR A 86 -23.24 5.80 12.22
C THR A 86 -23.61 5.26 10.85
N PHE A 87 -23.53 3.93 10.70
CA PHE A 87 -23.97 3.23 9.50
C PHE A 87 -25.50 3.35 9.39
N GLY A 88 -25.95 4.42 8.70
CA GLY A 88 -27.34 4.89 8.68
C GLY A 88 -28.34 4.04 7.90
N HIS A 89 -27.97 2.89 7.33
CA HIS A 89 -28.92 1.88 6.82
C HIS A 89 -28.30 0.48 6.93
N GLY A 90 -29.05 -0.42 7.56
CA GLY A 90 -28.52 -1.63 8.18
C GLY A 90 -28.01 -1.30 9.58
N GLN A 91 -28.88 -1.35 10.60
CA GLN A 91 -28.41 -1.29 11.98
C GLN A 91 -27.37 -2.41 12.17
N PRO A 92 -26.27 -2.18 12.92
CA PRO A 92 -25.43 -3.28 13.37
C PRO A 92 -26.36 -4.29 14.02
N LYS A 93 -26.59 -5.39 13.30
CA LYS A 93 -27.40 -6.47 13.85
C LYS A 93 -26.47 -7.27 14.72
N THR A 94 -26.98 -7.73 15.83
CA THR A 94 -26.27 -8.70 16.66
C THR A 94 -26.51 -10.12 16.15
N ALA A 95 -27.59 -10.33 15.39
CA ALA A 95 -27.92 -11.60 14.78
C ALA A 95 -28.84 -11.48 13.54
N HIS A 96 -28.82 -12.50 12.69
CA HIS A 96 -29.74 -12.71 11.57
C HIS A 96 -30.13 -14.18 11.50
N GLN A 97 -31.42 -14.48 11.35
CA GLN A 97 -31.88 -15.86 11.15
C GLN A 97 -32.13 -16.08 9.66
N GLN A 98 -31.53 -17.14 9.11
CA GLN A 98 -31.83 -17.64 7.77
C GLN A 98 -32.18 -19.12 7.91
N ASP A 99 -33.41 -19.46 7.56
CA ASP A 99 -33.98 -20.79 7.75
C ASP A 99 -33.78 -21.30 9.21
N ASP A 100 -33.07 -22.40 9.39
CA ASP A 100 -32.80 -23.02 10.70
C ASP A 100 -31.45 -22.62 11.31
N VAL A 101 -30.67 -21.74 10.66
CA VAL A 101 -29.37 -21.27 11.13
C VAL A 101 -29.47 -19.84 11.65
N LEU A 102 -28.92 -19.62 12.84
CA LEU A 102 -28.76 -18.29 13.42
C LEU A 102 -27.34 -17.77 13.21
N PHE A 103 -27.21 -16.70 12.45
CA PHE A 103 -25.97 -15.97 12.21
C PHE A 103 -25.79 -14.95 13.33
N LEU A 104 -24.64 -14.97 13.98
CA LEU A 104 -24.30 -14.15 15.14
C LEU A 104 -23.13 -13.22 14.78
N PHE A 105 -23.24 -11.96 15.16
CA PHE A 105 -22.31 -10.91 14.77
C PHE A 105 -21.71 -10.21 16.01
N PRO A 106 -20.87 -10.91 16.80
CA PRO A 106 -20.22 -10.27 17.93
C PRO A 106 -19.27 -9.18 17.45
N ASP A 107 -19.25 -8.07 18.16
CA ASP A 107 -18.28 -7.00 17.94
C ASP A 107 -16.93 -7.41 18.54
N THR A 108 -15.94 -7.64 17.66
CA THR A 108 -14.55 -7.92 18.04
C THR A 108 -13.59 -6.81 17.59
N SER A 109 -14.10 -5.62 17.24
CA SER A 109 -13.31 -4.47 16.76
C SER A 109 -12.15 -4.10 17.68
N GLN A 110 -12.24 -4.40 18.98
CA GLN A 110 -11.21 -4.13 20.00
C GLN A 110 -10.34 -5.37 20.34
N GLY A 111 -10.40 -6.43 19.53
CA GLY A 111 -9.68 -7.69 19.80
C GLY A 111 -10.19 -8.48 21.00
N THR A 112 -11.39 -8.14 21.50
CA THR A 112 -12.02 -8.78 22.65
C THR A 112 -13.50 -9.04 22.37
N ILE A 113 -14.10 -9.99 23.09
CA ILE A 113 -15.56 -10.19 23.15
C ILE A 113 -15.99 -9.75 24.55
N ASN A 114 -16.64 -8.59 24.62
CA ASN A 114 -17.07 -8.01 25.89
C ASN A 114 -18.22 -8.83 26.54
N THR A 115 -18.46 -8.61 27.84
CA THR A 115 -19.50 -9.33 28.61
C THR A 115 -20.90 -9.18 28.02
N ALA A 116 -21.26 -8.01 27.49
CA ALA A 116 -22.58 -7.81 26.90
C ALA A 116 -22.78 -8.65 25.63
N ASP A 117 -21.75 -8.80 24.80
CA ASP A 117 -21.76 -9.70 23.64
C ASP A 117 -21.80 -11.16 24.06
N ARG A 118 -21.01 -11.56 25.06
CA ARG A 118 -21.04 -12.93 25.60
C ARG A 118 -22.44 -13.34 26.08
N ASN A 119 -23.10 -12.47 26.84
CA ASN A 119 -24.46 -12.71 27.33
C ASN A 119 -25.47 -12.80 26.16
N ARG A 120 -25.36 -11.90 25.17
CA ARG A 120 -26.23 -11.92 23.98
C ARG A 120 -26.08 -13.21 23.18
N LEU A 121 -24.85 -13.68 22.98
CA LEU A 121 -24.57 -14.95 22.29
C LEU A 121 -25.17 -16.14 23.05
N GLN A 122 -25.05 -16.17 24.38
CA GLN A 122 -25.63 -17.21 25.23
C GLN A 122 -27.17 -17.20 25.21
N ASP A 123 -27.80 -16.04 25.20
CA ASP A 123 -29.26 -15.95 25.14
C ASP A 123 -29.79 -16.37 23.76
N ALA A 124 -29.09 -15.97 22.69
CA ALA A 124 -29.44 -16.33 21.32
C ALA A 124 -29.43 -17.86 21.10
N ILE A 125 -28.39 -18.55 21.56
CA ILE A 125 -28.19 -19.97 21.28
C ILE A 125 -29.18 -20.90 22.01
N ARG A 126 -29.77 -20.45 23.12
CA ARG A 126 -30.84 -21.19 23.82
C ARG A 126 -32.07 -21.43 22.95
N THR A 127 -32.28 -20.59 21.94
CA THR A 127 -33.46 -20.63 21.08
C THR A 127 -33.18 -21.23 19.70
N HIS A 128 -31.90 -21.39 19.34
CA HIS A 128 -31.47 -21.85 18.01
C HIS A 128 -30.24 -22.76 18.13
N PRO A 129 -30.37 -24.07 17.85
CA PRO A 129 -29.27 -25.02 18.03
C PRO A 129 -28.19 -24.92 16.95
N LYS A 130 -28.50 -24.42 15.75
CA LYS A 130 -27.52 -24.27 14.66
C LYS A 130 -27.09 -22.82 14.55
N THR A 131 -25.79 -22.59 14.64
CA THR A 131 -25.23 -21.23 14.65
C THR A 131 -24.02 -21.08 13.74
N ALA A 132 -23.89 -19.87 13.19
CA ALA A 132 -22.71 -19.40 12.47
C ALA A 132 -22.27 -18.06 13.06
N ILE A 133 -20.98 -17.85 13.22
CA ILE A 133 -20.41 -16.62 13.80
C ILE A 133 -19.63 -15.88 12.70
N ILE A 134 -19.91 -14.59 12.54
CA ILE A 134 -19.16 -13.74 11.60
C ILE A 134 -18.72 -12.48 12.32
N THR A 135 -17.42 -12.22 12.30
CA THR A 135 -16.81 -11.14 13.07
C THR A 135 -15.54 -10.62 12.40
N HIS A 136 -14.85 -9.67 13.03
CA HIS A 136 -13.60 -9.13 12.51
C HIS A 136 -12.39 -10.01 12.84
N TYR A 137 -12.19 -10.34 14.11
CA TYR A 137 -10.97 -11.02 14.57
C TYR A 137 -11.04 -12.56 14.46
N PRO A 138 -10.03 -13.20 13.86
CA PRO A 138 -9.82 -14.65 13.99
C PRO A 138 -9.60 -15.07 15.44
N ILE A 139 -9.98 -16.30 15.80
CA ILE A 139 -9.99 -16.75 17.21
C ILE A 139 -8.59 -16.69 17.85
N ASP A 140 -7.52 -16.93 17.09
CA ASP A 140 -6.13 -16.91 17.59
C ASP A 140 -5.55 -15.50 17.78
N THR A 141 -6.32 -14.48 17.42
CA THR A 141 -5.91 -13.07 17.45
C THR A 141 -6.65 -12.28 18.50
N LEU A 142 -7.72 -12.86 19.05
CA LEU A 142 -8.41 -12.36 20.23
C LEU A 142 -7.50 -12.46 21.45
N ASP A 143 -7.79 -11.62 22.45
CA ASP A 143 -7.19 -11.75 23.77
C ASP A 143 -7.46 -13.14 24.38
N GLU A 144 -6.62 -13.52 25.35
CA GLU A 144 -6.66 -14.86 25.93
C GLU A 144 -8.04 -15.21 26.52
N SER A 145 -8.67 -14.24 27.21
CA SER A 145 -9.99 -14.40 27.81
C SER A 145 -11.07 -14.69 26.76
N SER A 146 -11.13 -13.90 25.69
CA SER A 146 -12.15 -14.04 24.66
C SER A 146 -11.91 -15.26 23.79
N ARG A 147 -10.64 -15.57 23.49
CA ARG A 147 -10.26 -16.80 22.79
C ARG A 147 -10.70 -18.05 23.56
N ASN A 148 -10.40 -18.14 24.85
CA ASN A 148 -10.78 -19.30 25.66
C ASN A 148 -12.31 -19.42 25.76
N TRP A 149 -12.99 -18.30 25.95
CA TRP A 149 -14.45 -18.27 26.04
C TRP A 149 -15.13 -18.70 24.72
N ILE A 150 -14.68 -18.18 23.57
CA ILE A 150 -15.32 -18.48 22.29
C ILE A 150 -15.08 -19.92 21.84
N VAL A 151 -13.90 -20.50 22.12
CA VAL A 151 -13.64 -21.92 21.85
C VAL A 151 -14.57 -22.82 22.67
N ALA A 152 -14.79 -22.48 23.94
CA ALA A 152 -15.74 -23.20 24.78
C ALA A 152 -17.18 -23.07 24.24
N PHE A 153 -17.61 -21.85 23.92
CA PHE A 153 -18.93 -21.57 23.34
C PHE A 153 -19.19 -22.39 22.06
N ILE A 154 -18.25 -22.36 21.12
CA ILE A 154 -18.33 -23.08 19.84
C ILE A 154 -18.45 -24.59 20.07
N THR A 155 -17.68 -25.13 21.02
CA THR A 155 -17.65 -26.57 21.31
C THR A 155 -18.93 -27.03 22.00
N GLU A 156 -19.39 -26.29 23.02
CA GLU A 156 -20.58 -26.61 23.81
C GLU A 156 -21.86 -26.57 22.94
N HIS A 157 -21.94 -25.60 22.04
CA HIS A 157 -23.17 -25.34 21.29
C HIS A 157 -23.12 -25.75 19.82
N GLN A 158 -22.09 -26.49 19.41
CA GLN A 158 -21.98 -27.05 18.06
C GLN A 158 -22.11 -25.99 16.95
N THR A 159 -21.49 -24.83 17.13
CA THR A 159 -21.43 -23.79 16.09
C THR A 159 -20.77 -24.37 14.83
N GLU A 160 -21.42 -24.23 13.69
CA GLU A 160 -21.01 -24.88 12.43
C GLU A 160 -19.90 -24.10 11.72
N LEU A 161 -19.93 -22.76 11.82
CA LEU A 161 -19.10 -21.86 11.04
C LEU A 161 -18.61 -20.68 11.88
N TYR A 162 -17.34 -20.31 11.72
CA TYR A 162 -16.76 -19.07 12.21
C TYR A 162 -16.03 -18.37 11.06
N VAL A 163 -16.44 -17.16 10.70
CA VAL A 163 -15.81 -16.39 9.62
C VAL A 163 -15.24 -15.08 10.16
N ALA A 164 -14.00 -14.79 9.81
CA ALA A 164 -13.30 -13.58 10.20
C ALA A 164 -12.41 -13.00 9.10
N GLY A 165 -12.01 -11.74 9.28
CA GLY A 165 -11.07 -11.01 8.44
C GLY A 165 -9.79 -10.67 9.20
N HIS A 166 -9.47 -9.37 9.27
CA HIS A 166 -8.40 -8.73 10.05
C HIS A 166 -6.96 -9.03 9.63
N LYS A 167 -6.63 -10.28 9.30
CA LYS A 167 -5.25 -10.68 8.97
C LYS A 167 -4.88 -10.50 7.51
N HIS A 168 -5.84 -10.20 6.66
CA HIS A 168 -5.65 -10.03 5.22
C HIS A 168 -5.02 -11.23 4.51
N ILE A 169 -5.21 -12.43 5.05
CA ILE A 169 -4.75 -13.71 4.50
C ILE A 169 -5.94 -14.64 4.36
N HIS A 170 -5.79 -15.67 3.55
CA HIS A 170 -6.75 -16.76 3.50
C HIS A 170 -6.24 -17.96 4.32
N ARG A 171 -7.02 -18.44 5.28
CA ARG A 171 -6.70 -19.60 6.12
C ARG A 171 -7.97 -20.29 6.59
N THR A 172 -8.00 -21.61 6.52
CA THR A 172 -9.07 -22.43 7.10
C THR A 172 -8.53 -23.35 8.19
N ARG A 173 -9.30 -23.59 9.26
CA ARG A 173 -8.99 -24.60 10.28
C ARG A 173 -10.25 -25.19 10.89
N GLN A 174 -10.12 -26.40 11.45
CA GLN A 174 -11.16 -27.04 12.26
C GLN A 174 -10.98 -26.71 13.75
N ILE A 175 -12.06 -26.35 14.43
CA ILE A 175 -12.11 -26.17 15.89
C ILE A 175 -13.33 -26.93 16.43
N GLY A 176 -13.10 -28.13 16.96
CA GLY A 176 -14.21 -29.01 17.36
C GLY A 176 -15.15 -29.28 16.18
N PRO A 177 -16.45 -28.96 16.27
CA PRO A 177 -17.41 -29.11 15.16
C PRO A 177 -17.38 -27.94 14.14
N CYS A 178 -16.67 -26.86 14.44
CA CYS A 178 -16.71 -25.62 13.67
C CYS A 178 -15.59 -25.53 12.62
N HIS A 179 -15.94 -25.08 11.41
CA HIS A 179 -14.97 -24.60 10.44
C HIS A 179 -14.70 -23.10 10.65
N GLU A 180 -13.45 -22.74 10.97
CA GLU A 180 -13.01 -21.35 10.94
C GLU A 180 -12.46 -21.00 9.54
N PHE A 181 -12.99 -19.94 8.95
CA PHE A 181 -12.45 -19.29 7.75
C PHE A 181 -11.95 -17.89 8.10
N VAL A 182 -10.65 -17.66 7.90
CA VAL A 182 -10.05 -16.33 7.86
C VAL A 182 -9.93 -15.93 6.40
N THR A 183 -10.55 -14.83 6.04
CA THR A 183 -10.69 -14.37 4.66
C THR A 183 -9.76 -13.19 4.35
N ARG A 184 -9.34 -13.08 3.08
CA ARG A 184 -8.20 -12.23 2.68
C ARG A 184 -8.49 -10.73 2.70
N GLY A 185 -9.75 -10.33 2.63
CA GLY A 185 -10.10 -8.92 2.48
C GLY A 185 -10.17 -8.44 1.04
N LEU A 186 -10.85 -7.31 0.84
CA LEU A 186 -11.00 -6.65 -0.46
C LEU A 186 -9.95 -5.55 -0.69
N ASP A 187 -9.28 -5.07 0.36
CA ASP A 187 -8.22 -4.05 0.24
C ASP A 187 -7.05 -4.55 -0.63
N PRO A 188 -6.85 -3.97 -1.84
CA PRO A 188 -5.84 -4.42 -2.79
C PRO A 188 -4.40 -4.13 -2.35
N ASP A 189 -4.20 -3.25 -1.37
CA ASP A 189 -2.87 -2.86 -0.88
C ASP A 189 -2.44 -3.67 0.35
N LYS A 190 -3.35 -4.46 0.92
CA LYS A 190 -3.11 -5.29 2.13
C LYS A 190 -3.32 -6.78 1.92
N ALA A 191 -4.12 -7.19 0.93
CA ALA A 191 -4.40 -8.59 0.64
C ALA A 191 -3.11 -9.39 0.38
N SER A 192 -2.89 -10.45 1.15
CA SER A 192 -1.65 -11.22 1.16
C SER A 192 -1.83 -12.64 0.62
N GLY A 193 -0.80 -13.10 -0.08
CA GLY A 193 -0.68 -14.42 -0.72
C GLY A 193 -1.31 -14.51 -2.11
N ASN A 194 -2.30 -13.66 -2.43
CA ASN A 194 -2.97 -13.62 -3.73
C ASN A 194 -3.79 -12.31 -3.85
N LEU A 195 -4.48 -12.12 -4.98
CA LEU A 195 -5.42 -11.03 -5.22
C LEU A 195 -6.47 -10.90 -4.09
N PRO A 196 -6.93 -9.66 -3.81
CA PRO A 196 -8.10 -9.43 -2.96
C PRO A 196 -9.37 -10.01 -3.61
N GLY A 197 -10.45 -10.11 -2.84
CA GLY A 197 -11.71 -10.64 -3.38
C GLY A 197 -12.82 -10.75 -2.34
N ILE A 198 -13.88 -11.46 -2.71
CA ILE A 198 -15.04 -11.75 -1.87
C ILE A 198 -15.19 -13.26 -1.69
N SER A 199 -15.84 -13.67 -0.60
CA SER A 199 -16.02 -15.09 -0.27
C SER A 199 -17.50 -15.46 -0.33
N LEU A 200 -17.88 -16.38 -1.23
CA LEU A 200 -19.21 -16.97 -1.29
C LEU A 200 -19.23 -18.24 -0.44
N PHE A 201 -20.10 -18.27 0.56
CA PHE A 201 -20.30 -19.41 1.45
C PHE A 201 -21.60 -20.12 1.12
N GLU A 202 -21.55 -21.45 1.08
CA GLU A 202 -22.72 -22.29 0.86
C GLU A 202 -22.78 -23.38 1.93
N ARG A 203 -23.97 -23.59 2.51
CA ARG A 203 -24.24 -24.65 3.49
C ARG A 203 -24.80 -25.87 2.79
N SER A 204 -24.17 -27.02 3.02
CA SER A 204 -24.66 -28.34 2.61
C SER A 204 -25.75 -28.85 3.57
N ASP A 205 -26.54 -29.84 3.13
CA ASP A 205 -27.64 -30.40 3.93
C ASP A 205 -27.17 -31.01 5.27
N ASP A 206 -25.93 -31.50 5.31
CA ASP A 206 -25.28 -32.09 6.50
C ASP A 206 -24.75 -31.03 7.50
N GLY A 207 -24.84 -29.74 7.18
CA GLY A 207 -24.32 -28.63 7.98
C GLY A 207 -22.86 -28.26 7.73
N THR A 208 -22.21 -28.89 6.74
CA THR A 208 -20.89 -28.49 6.29
C THR A 208 -20.97 -27.21 5.47
N TRP A 209 -20.00 -26.32 5.65
CA TRP A 209 -19.87 -25.06 4.93
C TRP A 209 -18.68 -25.09 3.98
N THR A 210 -18.87 -24.58 2.76
CA THR A 210 -17.80 -24.43 1.76
C THR A 210 -17.63 -22.98 1.37
N GLU A 211 -16.38 -22.55 1.15
CA GLU A 211 -16.04 -21.25 0.59
C GLU A 211 -15.66 -21.38 -0.89
N ALA A 212 -16.29 -20.57 -1.74
CA ALA A 212 -15.83 -20.24 -3.07
C ALA A 212 -15.29 -18.81 -3.08
N PHE A 213 -13.97 -18.66 -3.15
CA PHE A 213 -13.32 -17.35 -3.23
C PHE A 213 -13.39 -16.78 -4.66
N ILE A 214 -13.85 -15.54 -4.78
CA ILE A 214 -14.00 -14.83 -6.05
C ILE A 214 -12.96 -13.70 -6.07
N PRO A 215 -11.86 -13.80 -6.85
CA PRO A 215 -10.79 -12.81 -6.88
C PRO A 215 -11.12 -11.57 -7.72
N TRP A 216 -10.67 -10.39 -7.29
CA TRP A 216 -10.83 -9.13 -8.00
C TRP A 216 -10.23 -9.18 -9.41
N GLN A 217 -11.09 -8.91 -10.40
CA GLN A 217 -10.74 -8.92 -11.82
C GLN A 217 -10.54 -7.52 -12.38
N PHE A 218 -9.40 -7.29 -13.03
CA PHE A 218 -9.15 -6.09 -13.82
C PHE A 218 -8.18 -6.39 -14.98
N ASN A 219 -8.23 -5.55 -16.02
CA ASN A 219 -7.29 -5.63 -17.13
C ASN A 219 -5.92 -5.13 -16.68
N VAL A 220 -4.87 -5.89 -17.00
CA VAL A 220 -3.49 -5.55 -16.67
C VAL A 220 -2.82 -4.99 -17.92
N THR A 221 -2.11 -3.87 -17.77
CA THR A 221 -1.31 -3.28 -18.83
C THR A 221 0.03 -2.86 -18.27
N LEU A 222 1.04 -3.72 -18.39
CA LEU A 222 2.39 -3.43 -17.89
C LEU A 222 3.16 -2.48 -18.81
N MET A 223 2.96 -2.59 -20.13
CA MET A 223 3.65 -1.83 -21.17
C MET A 223 2.65 -1.13 -22.11
N PRO A 224 3.04 -0.05 -22.82
CA PRO A 224 4.33 0.64 -22.76
C PRO A 224 4.50 1.47 -21.48
N CYS A 225 5.75 1.79 -21.13
CA CYS A 225 6.09 2.82 -20.15
C CYS A 225 6.19 4.21 -20.81
N ASP A 226 6.08 5.27 -20.02
CA ASP A 226 6.08 6.67 -20.51
C ASP A 226 7.49 7.20 -20.80
N ILE A 227 8.52 6.38 -20.55
CA ILE A 227 9.89 6.65 -20.98
C ILE A 227 10.08 5.97 -22.33
N SER A 228 10.30 6.77 -23.39
CA SER A 228 10.48 6.25 -24.74
C SER A 228 11.67 5.30 -24.82
N ASP A 229 11.55 4.30 -25.68
CA ASP A 229 12.66 3.44 -26.13
C ASP A 229 13.23 2.47 -25.06
N LEU A 230 12.61 2.37 -23.88
CA LEU A 230 12.97 1.34 -22.89
C LEU A 230 12.15 0.05 -23.11
N PRO A 231 12.81 -1.12 -23.18
CA PRO A 231 12.11 -2.40 -23.26
C PRO A 231 11.48 -2.82 -21.92
N SER A 232 11.90 -2.22 -20.81
CA SER A 232 11.36 -2.45 -19.48
C SER A 232 11.60 -1.23 -18.59
N PRO A 233 10.63 -0.84 -17.73
CA PRO A 233 10.80 0.23 -16.76
C PRO A 233 11.57 -0.21 -15.50
N ILE A 234 11.96 -1.48 -15.41
CA ILE A 234 12.58 -2.05 -14.20
C ILE A 234 14.07 -1.75 -14.17
N GLY A 235 14.52 -1.28 -13.01
CA GLY A 235 15.90 -1.06 -12.65
C GLY A 235 16.15 -1.30 -11.19
N TRP A 236 17.25 -0.75 -10.69
CA TRP A 236 17.58 -0.78 -9.27
C TRP A 236 18.25 0.51 -8.81
N SER A 237 18.18 0.74 -7.50
CA SER A 237 18.99 1.75 -6.82
C SER A 237 20.09 1.05 -6.03
N ILE A 238 21.34 1.44 -6.29
CA ILE A 238 22.51 0.85 -5.62
C ILE A 238 23.22 1.93 -4.81
N GLN A 239 23.22 1.73 -3.48
CA GLN A 239 24.02 2.52 -2.56
C GLN A 239 25.46 1.98 -2.48
N GLY A 240 26.46 2.83 -2.64
CA GLY A 240 27.86 2.42 -2.53
C GLY A 240 28.79 3.14 -3.50
N ASP A 241 29.75 2.41 -4.05
CA ASP A 241 30.65 2.89 -5.08
C ASP A 241 29.91 2.93 -6.44
N PRO A 242 29.77 4.12 -7.07
CA PRO A 242 29.12 4.27 -8.37
C PRO A 242 29.70 3.45 -9.51
N ILE A 243 31.02 3.23 -9.52
CA ILE A 243 31.72 2.48 -10.57
C ILE A 243 31.31 1.01 -10.46
N LEU A 244 31.40 0.45 -9.26
CA LEU A 244 30.98 -0.94 -9.01
C LEU A 244 29.49 -1.15 -9.27
N ALA A 245 28.65 -0.19 -8.89
CA ALA A 245 27.21 -0.21 -9.17
C ALA A 245 26.91 -0.21 -10.69
N THR A 246 27.65 0.59 -11.45
CA THR A 246 27.50 0.66 -12.91
C THR A 246 28.00 -0.62 -13.58
N GLN A 247 29.12 -1.18 -13.11
CA GLN A 247 29.66 -2.46 -13.59
C GLN A 247 28.70 -3.62 -13.31
N GLU A 248 28.08 -3.65 -12.13
CA GLU A 248 27.04 -4.63 -11.80
C GLU A 248 25.85 -4.49 -12.75
N THR A 249 25.40 -3.26 -13.02
CA THR A 249 24.32 -2.99 -13.97
C THR A 249 24.65 -3.46 -15.38
N ARG A 250 25.90 -3.28 -15.84
CA ARG A 250 26.36 -3.77 -17.15
C ARG A 250 26.21 -5.29 -17.29
N ALA A 251 26.37 -6.04 -16.20
CA ALA A 251 26.25 -7.50 -16.20
C ALA A 251 24.79 -8.01 -16.20
N THR A 252 23.80 -7.12 -16.30
CA THR A 252 22.37 -7.45 -16.37
C THR A 252 21.74 -6.99 -17.68
N ASP A 253 20.44 -7.20 -17.86
CA ASP A 253 19.63 -6.63 -18.96
C ASP A 253 18.83 -5.38 -18.56
N LEU A 254 19.10 -4.82 -17.38
CA LEU A 254 18.36 -3.66 -16.87
C LEU A 254 18.74 -2.38 -17.64
N ASN A 255 17.71 -1.60 -18.00
CA ASN A 255 17.84 -0.32 -18.69
C ASN A 255 17.65 0.88 -17.77
N VAL A 256 17.26 0.66 -16.52
CA VAL A 256 17.04 1.70 -15.52
C VAL A 256 18.07 1.50 -14.41
N HIS A 257 18.80 2.57 -14.08
CA HIS A 257 19.83 2.53 -13.04
C HIS A 257 19.79 3.80 -12.23
N GLU A 258 19.67 3.66 -10.91
CA GLU A 258 19.96 4.74 -9.98
C GLU A 258 21.26 4.48 -9.23
N VAL A 259 22.10 5.50 -9.19
CA VAL A 259 23.33 5.53 -8.41
C VAL A 259 23.10 6.35 -7.15
N ARG A 260 23.48 5.78 -6.00
CA ARG A 260 23.44 6.44 -4.69
C ARG A 260 24.82 6.39 -4.03
N PRO A 261 25.73 7.33 -4.36
CA PRO A 261 27.07 7.33 -3.80
C PRO A 261 27.03 7.53 -2.27
N LYS A 262 27.94 6.88 -1.55
CA LYS A 262 28.15 7.18 -0.12
C LYS A 262 28.92 8.48 0.10
N ASP A 263 29.83 8.78 -0.82
CA ASP A 263 30.70 9.94 -0.87
C ASP A 263 31.18 10.11 -2.32
N LEU A 264 32.00 11.15 -2.56
CA LEU A 264 32.56 11.48 -3.87
C LEU A 264 34.05 11.09 -4.00
N THR A 265 34.51 10.04 -3.32
CA THR A 265 35.93 9.63 -3.35
C THR A 265 36.33 8.82 -4.58
N PHE A 266 35.41 8.54 -5.50
CA PHE A 266 35.63 7.78 -6.73
C PHE A 266 36.11 8.67 -7.90
N SER A 267 36.64 8.03 -8.95
CA SER A 267 37.02 8.74 -10.18
C SER A 267 35.80 9.02 -11.06
N VAL A 268 35.42 10.29 -11.17
CA VAL A 268 34.31 10.73 -12.06
C VAL A 268 34.58 10.34 -13.51
N ALA A 269 35.83 10.47 -13.98
CA ALA A 269 36.22 10.06 -15.33
C ALA A 269 36.04 8.54 -15.55
N ALA A 270 36.40 7.72 -14.56
CA ALA A 270 36.19 6.27 -14.65
C ALA A 270 34.69 5.93 -14.66
N LEU A 271 33.89 6.53 -13.78
CA LEU A 271 32.44 6.36 -13.77
C LEU A 271 31.82 6.75 -15.11
N LYS A 272 32.22 7.90 -15.66
CA LYS A 272 31.74 8.39 -16.97
C LYS A 272 32.04 7.38 -18.08
N ASN A 273 33.26 6.80 -18.09
CA ASN A 273 33.61 5.75 -19.04
C ASN A 273 32.72 4.51 -18.87
N GLU A 274 32.41 4.11 -17.63
CA GLU A 274 31.52 2.98 -17.38
C GLU A 274 30.09 3.22 -17.89
N ILE A 275 29.55 4.42 -17.63
CA ILE A 275 28.21 4.85 -18.08
C ILE A 275 28.16 4.96 -19.61
N THR A 276 29.19 5.54 -20.25
CA THR A 276 29.29 5.60 -21.71
C THR A 276 29.31 4.19 -22.30
N GLY A 277 30.09 3.27 -21.73
CA GLY A 277 30.10 1.87 -22.16
C GLY A 277 28.71 1.21 -22.06
N LEU A 278 27.95 1.54 -21.01
CA LEU A 278 26.59 1.02 -20.83
C LEU A 278 25.62 1.57 -21.90
N ARG A 279 25.68 2.88 -22.16
CA ARG A 279 24.87 3.59 -23.18
C ARG A 279 25.16 3.15 -24.61
N ASN A 280 26.40 2.80 -24.90
CA ASN A 280 26.78 2.31 -26.24
C ASN A 280 26.17 0.93 -26.55
N ASN A 281 25.79 0.17 -25.52
CA ASN A 281 25.24 -1.18 -25.67
C ASN A 281 23.71 -1.22 -25.64
N ARG A 282 23.05 -0.27 -24.96
CA ARG A 282 21.59 -0.24 -24.80
C ARG A 282 21.07 1.15 -24.39
N PRO A 283 19.77 1.44 -24.61
CA PRO A 283 19.09 2.55 -23.96
C PRO A 283 19.26 2.47 -22.44
N LEU A 284 19.56 3.60 -21.81
CA LEU A 284 19.78 3.71 -20.37
C LEU A 284 19.07 4.94 -19.83
N TYR A 285 18.18 4.72 -18.86
CA TYR A 285 17.66 5.75 -17.99
C TYR A 285 18.47 5.79 -16.71
N LEU A 286 19.19 6.89 -16.50
CA LEU A 286 20.10 7.07 -15.38
C LEU A 286 19.52 8.08 -14.38
N SER A 287 19.37 7.65 -13.13
CA SER A 287 19.05 8.50 -11.99
C SER A 287 20.25 8.67 -11.07
N TRP A 288 20.33 9.81 -10.41
CA TRP A 288 21.30 10.07 -9.35
C TRP A 288 20.58 10.48 -8.08
N HIS A 289 20.77 9.70 -7.03
CA HIS A 289 20.21 9.99 -5.74
C HIS A 289 21.12 10.97 -4.99
N LEU A 290 20.59 12.15 -4.74
CA LEU A 290 21.27 13.28 -4.13
C LEU A 290 21.31 13.15 -2.60
N PRO A 291 22.25 13.87 -1.93
CA PRO A 291 22.22 14.03 -0.48
C PRO A 291 21.01 14.87 -0.03
N ASN A 292 20.91 15.15 1.26
CA ASN A 292 19.76 15.85 1.84
C ASN A 292 20.06 17.30 2.17
N PHE A 293 19.03 18.15 2.09
CA PHE A 293 19.03 19.43 2.80
C PHE A 293 18.42 19.29 4.19
N SER A 294 18.96 20.06 5.13
CA SER A 294 18.45 20.19 6.49
C SER A 294 18.43 21.65 6.92
N TRP A 295 17.95 21.91 8.13
CA TRP A 295 17.93 23.24 8.74
C TRP A 295 18.83 23.28 9.96
N ASP A 296 19.73 24.26 10.01
CA ASP A 296 20.48 24.59 11.21
C ASP A 296 19.79 25.74 11.95
N THR A 297 19.30 25.44 13.14
CA THR A 297 18.61 26.40 14.01
C THR A 297 19.56 27.45 14.59
N GLU A 298 20.85 27.16 14.74
CA GLU A 298 21.82 28.10 15.31
C GLU A 298 22.22 29.17 14.28
N SER A 299 22.55 28.75 13.06
CA SER A 299 22.90 29.68 11.98
C SER A 299 21.69 30.21 11.19
N ASN A 300 20.49 29.67 11.43
CA ASN A 300 19.24 30.00 10.76
C ASN A 300 19.38 29.92 9.22
N LYS A 301 19.97 28.82 8.74
CA LYS A 301 20.30 28.57 7.34
C LYS A 301 20.04 27.12 6.93
N VAL A 302 19.84 26.94 5.63
CA VAL A 302 19.82 25.62 5.01
C VAL A 302 21.23 25.02 5.00
N THR A 303 21.35 23.76 5.43
CA THR A 303 22.60 22.99 5.44
C THR A 303 22.57 21.88 4.38
N GLY A 304 23.75 21.32 4.07
CA GLY A 304 23.90 20.32 2.99
C GLY A 304 24.12 20.92 1.59
N VAL A 305 24.15 22.25 1.47
CA VAL A 305 24.28 22.98 0.19
C VAL A 305 25.55 22.61 -0.58
N THR A 306 26.72 22.63 0.07
CA THR A 306 28.00 22.31 -0.58
C THR A 306 28.02 20.88 -1.11
N ASP A 307 27.54 19.93 -0.32
CA ASP A 307 27.51 18.51 -0.69
C ASP A 307 26.56 18.27 -1.87
N MET A 308 25.38 18.90 -1.83
CA MET A 308 24.42 18.88 -2.92
C MET A 308 25.02 19.41 -4.23
N VAL A 309 25.69 20.56 -4.20
CA VAL A 309 26.31 21.17 -5.40
C VAL A 309 27.38 20.25 -5.98
N ASN A 310 28.21 19.63 -5.13
CA ASN A 310 29.24 18.70 -5.58
C ASN A 310 28.63 17.45 -6.24
N HIS A 311 27.60 16.86 -5.63
CA HIS A 311 26.88 15.72 -6.20
C HIS A 311 26.17 16.08 -7.52
N LEU A 312 25.56 17.26 -7.61
CA LEU A 312 24.89 17.73 -8.82
C LEU A 312 25.88 17.92 -9.98
N ALA A 313 27.06 18.48 -9.71
CA ALA A 313 28.10 18.65 -10.72
C ALA A 313 28.52 17.30 -11.33
N VAL A 314 28.70 16.27 -10.50
CA VAL A 314 29.00 14.91 -10.98
C VAL A 314 27.84 14.34 -11.80
N ALA A 315 26.60 14.48 -11.31
CA ALA A 315 25.40 14.00 -12.00
C ALA A 315 25.25 14.63 -13.40
N GLN A 316 25.51 15.93 -13.53
CA GLN A 316 25.52 16.63 -14.81
C GLN A 316 26.67 16.16 -15.70
N GLU A 317 27.86 15.95 -15.16
CA GLU A 317 29.04 15.50 -15.93
C GLU A 317 28.85 14.11 -16.55
N ILE A 318 28.18 13.20 -15.85
CA ILE A 318 27.83 11.86 -16.35
C ILE A 318 26.52 11.86 -17.16
N GLY A 319 25.82 12.98 -17.24
CA GLY A 319 24.64 13.20 -18.07
C GLY A 319 23.41 12.42 -17.62
N VAL A 320 23.00 12.55 -16.36
CA VAL A 320 21.79 11.87 -15.83
C VAL A 320 20.50 12.33 -16.52
N ASN A 321 19.47 11.49 -16.49
CA ASN A 321 18.12 11.84 -16.92
C ASN A 321 17.28 12.39 -15.77
N HIS A 322 17.63 12.00 -14.53
CA HIS A 322 16.80 12.14 -13.35
C HIS A 322 17.67 12.40 -12.12
N LEU A 323 17.18 13.26 -11.23
CA LEU A 323 17.73 13.55 -9.91
C LEU A 323 16.68 13.17 -8.87
N THR A 324 17.01 12.22 -7.99
CA THR A 324 16.18 11.87 -6.83
C THR A 324 16.69 12.67 -5.63
N VAL A 325 15.83 13.44 -4.98
CA VAL A 325 16.17 14.18 -3.76
C VAL A 325 15.01 14.10 -2.79
N HIS A 326 15.27 13.84 -1.51
CA HIS A 326 14.19 13.86 -0.53
C HIS A 326 13.61 15.27 -0.36
N VAL A 327 12.38 15.35 0.15
CA VAL A 327 11.92 16.56 0.84
C VAL A 327 12.92 17.03 1.90
N PRO A 328 12.93 18.33 2.27
CA PRO A 328 13.77 18.84 3.35
C PRO A 328 13.71 17.95 4.61
N GLN A 329 14.87 17.50 5.10
CA GLN A 329 15.01 16.66 6.29
C GLN A 329 14.91 17.52 7.55
N VAL A 330 13.70 17.99 7.83
CA VAL A 330 13.37 18.83 8.97
C VAL A 330 12.02 18.42 9.57
N PRO A 331 11.77 18.72 10.86
CA PRO A 331 10.44 18.58 11.42
C PRO A 331 9.39 19.46 10.71
N ALA A 332 8.17 18.96 10.59
CA ALA A 332 7.06 19.62 9.93
C ALA A 332 6.73 20.99 10.55
N HIS A 333 6.85 21.11 11.88
CA HIS A 333 6.59 22.36 12.58
C HIS A 333 7.58 23.47 12.19
N ILE A 334 8.83 23.13 11.83
CA ILE A 334 9.81 24.13 11.36
C ILE A 334 9.38 24.71 10.01
N MET A 335 8.86 23.86 9.11
CA MET A 335 8.38 24.26 7.78
C MET A 335 7.07 25.05 7.81
N SER A 336 6.43 25.21 8.97
CA SER A 336 5.31 26.15 9.13
C SER A 336 5.77 27.61 9.09
N ASN A 337 7.06 27.89 9.32
CA ASN A 337 7.63 29.22 9.22
C ASN A 337 7.88 29.60 7.75
N GLN A 338 7.18 30.64 7.28
CA GLN A 338 7.26 31.11 5.89
C GLN A 338 8.67 31.57 5.47
N SER A 339 9.47 32.13 6.38
CA SER A 339 10.82 32.58 6.03
C SER A 339 11.79 31.41 5.85
N ILE A 340 11.59 30.31 6.61
CA ILE A 340 12.36 29.08 6.45
C ILE A 340 11.93 28.38 5.16
N TRP A 341 10.62 28.28 4.92
CA TRP A 341 10.05 27.75 3.68
C TRP A 341 10.64 28.46 2.44
N ALA A 342 10.64 29.78 2.42
CA ALA A 342 11.17 30.58 1.31
C ALA A 342 12.67 30.36 1.09
N GLN A 343 13.46 30.16 2.16
CA GLN A 343 14.88 29.85 2.03
C GLN A 343 15.13 28.47 1.40
N PHE A 344 14.31 27.46 1.73
CA PHE A 344 14.39 26.17 1.03
C PHE A 344 14.01 26.32 -0.44
N GLU A 345 12.93 27.06 -0.77
CA GLU A 345 12.57 27.31 -2.18
C GLU A 345 13.71 28.00 -2.95
N GLU A 346 14.31 29.05 -2.39
CA GLU A 346 15.42 29.77 -3.00
C GLU A 346 16.67 28.89 -3.15
N THR A 347 16.93 28.02 -2.18
CA THR A 347 18.05 27.07 -2.23
C THR A 347 17.85 26.05 -3.35
N TYR A 348 16.66 25.44 -3.45
CA TYR A 348 16.33 24.51 -4.54
C TYR A 348 16.40 25.21 -5.90
N ASP A 349 15.90 26.44 -5.97
CA ASP A 349 15.93 27.26 -7.18
C ASP A 349 17.35 27.50 -7.68
N THR A 350 18.20 28.01 -6.79
CA THR A 350 19.60 28.33 -7.06
C THR A 350 20.38 27.12 -7.54
N ILE A 351 20.13 25.95 -6.93
CA ILE A 351 20.91 24.74 -7.21
C ILE A 351 20.39 24.00 -8.45
N PHE A 352 19.08 23.81 -8.58
CA PHE A 352 18.55 22.89 -9.58
C PHE A 352 18.03 23.55 -10.85
N ARG A 353 17.69 24.85 -10.85
CA ARG A 353 17.02 25.51 -12.01
C ARG A 353 17.72 25.20 -13.33
N GLN A 354 19.04 25.37 -13.37
CA GLN A 354 19.80 25.18 -14.61
C GLN A 354 19.76 23.72 -15.10
N ALA A 355 19.90 22.75 -14.19
CA ALA A 355 19.83 21.33 -14.53
C ALA A 355 18.42 20.94 -15.04
N VAL A 356 17.38 21.46 -14.39
CA VAL A 356 15.99 21.19 -14.79
C VAL A 356 15.68 21.85 -16.14
N ALA A 357 16.13 23.09 -16.36
CA ALA A 357 16.00 23.79 -17.63
C ALA A 357 16.74 23.08 -18.79
N SER A 358 17.84 22.36 -18.49
CA SER A 358 18.55 21.55 -19.49
C SER A 358 17.88 20.22 -19.80
N GLY A 359 16.72 19.94 -19.19
CA GLY A 359 15.92 18.75 -19.46
C GLY A 359 16.05 17.62 -18.43
N ILE A 360 16.82 17.81 -17.36
CA ILE A 360 16.96 16.80 -16.29
C ILE A 360 15.72 16.84 -15.39
N ARG A 361 15.14 15.67 -15.09
CA ARG A 361 13.99 15.58 -14.18
C ARG A 361 14.45 15.72 -12.73
N LEU A 362 13.78 16.57 -11.95
CA LEU A 362 13.93 16.67 -10.50
C LEU A 362 12.75 15.98 -9.82
N ALA A 363 12.98 14.80 -9.25
CA ALA A 363 11.95 14.05 -8.55
C ALA A 363 12.19 14.11 -7.04
N ILE A 364 11.18 14.60 -6.33
CA ILE A 364 11.22 14.79 -4.90
C ILE A 364 10.72 13.53 -4.23
N GLU A 365 11.53 12.88 -3.39
CA GLU A 365 11.15 11.63 -2.72
C GLU A 365 10.38 11.89 -1.43
N ASN A 366 9.28 11.15 -1.23
CA ASN A 366 8.59 11.11 0.05
C ASN A 366 9.41 10.32 1.07
N ILE A 367 9.32 10.74 2.33
CA ILE A 367 9.96 10.05 3.45
C ILE A 367 8.91 9.50 4.42
N HIS A 368 9.36 8.82 5.46
CA HIS A 368 8.50 8.23 6.47
C HIS A 368 8.89 8.63 7.88
N ASN A 369 7.88 8.70 8.75
CA ASN A 369 8.07 8.78 10.19
C ASN A 369 8.35 7.41 10.80
N ASP A 370 9.04 7.42 11.93
CA ASP A 370 9.25 6.22 12.71
C ASP A 370 7.92 5.71 13.29
N THR A 371 7.88 4.42 13.64
CA THR A 371 6.68 3.80 14.22
C THR A 371 6.28 4.52 15.52
N GLY A 372 4.99 4.86 15.64
CA GLY A 372 4.41 5.49 16.83
C GLY A 372 4.43 7.02 16.82
N VAL A 373 5.17 7.66 15.91
CA VAL A 373 5.14 9.11 15.73
C VAL A 373 3.74 9.55 15.28
N GLN A 374 3.15 10.46 16.05
CA GLN A 374 1.83 11.02 15.77
C GLN A 374 1.94 12.31 14.95
N PRO A 375 0.90 12.70 14.19
CA PRO A 375 0.88 13.96 13.43
C PRO A 375 1.22 15.22 14.24
N THR A 376 0.89 15.21 15.53
CA THR A 376 1.13 16.33 16.47
C THR A 376 2.50 16.28 17.13
N ASP A 377 3.29 15.23 16.90
CA ASP A 377 4.61 15.05 17.51
C ASP A 377 5.59 16.10 16.95
N PRO A 378 6.37 16.80 17.81
CA PRO A 378 7.39 17.75 17.36
C PRO A 378 8.45 17.15 16.43
N THR A 379 8.66 15.82 16.48
CA THR A 379 9.61 15.07 15.65
C THR A 379 9.01 14.60 14.33
N CYS A 380 7.71 14.80 14.11
CA CYS A 380 7.05 14.49 12.84
C CYS A 380 7.80 15.19 11.71
N LYS A 381 8.29 14.41 10.75
CA LYS A 381 9.08 14.91 9.63
C LYS A 381 8.18 15.67 8.65
N PHE A 382 8.76 16.64 7.98
CA PHE A 382 8.05 17.41 6.96
C PHE A 382 7.65 16.53 5.77
N ALA A 383 6.48 16.83 5.19
CA ALA A 383 6.00 16.24 3.95
C ALA A 383 5.93 14.70 3.94
N THR A 384 5.64 14.12 5.10
CA THR A 384 5.25 12.71 5.23
C THR A 384 3.76 12.50 4.97
N ASP A 385 2.94 13.54 5.02
CA ASP A 385 1.54 13.52 4.58
C ASP A 385 1.40 13.99 3.12
N ILE A 386 0.36 13.50 2.43
CA ILE A 386 0.12 13.80 1.01
C ILE A 386 -0.07 15.32 0.77
N PRO A 387 -0.89 16.05 1.54
CA PRO A 387 -1.08 17.49 1.33
C PRO A 387 0.21 18.30 1.41
N SER A 388 1.03 18.11 2.45
CA SER A 388 2.29 18.83 2.61
C SER A 388 3.30 18.48 1.51
N TYR A 389 3.34 17.21 1.10
CA TYR A 389 4.19 16.75 0.01
C TYR A 389 3.82 17.37 -1.34
N LEU A 390 2.53 17.37 -1.70
CA LEU A 390 2.05 18.02 -2.92
C LEU A 390 2.22 19.54 -2.88
N LYS A 391 2.03 20.16 -1.70
CA LYS A 391 2.28 21.59 -1.51
C LYS A 391 3.74 21.94 -1.84
N TRP A 392 4.68 21.12 -1.38
CA TRP A 392 6.10 21.31 -1.65
C TRP A 392 6.44 21.15 -3.14
N ILE A 393 5.95 20.08 -3.80
CA ILE A 393 6.15 19.88 -5.24
C ILE A 393 5.56 21.05 -6.05
N THR A 394 4.37 21.52 -5.67
CA THR A 394 3.69 22.65 -6.33
C THR A 394 4.47 23.95 -6.16
N ALA A 395 5.03 24.19 -4.97
CA ALA A 395 5.88 25.34 -4.71
C ALA A 395 7.12 25.35 -5.62
N LEU A 396 7.80 24.21 -5.74
CA LEU A 396 8.95 24.09 -6.65
C LEU A 396 8.56 24.29 -8.12
N ARG A 397 7.45 23.70 -8.58
CA ARG A 397 6.93 23.94 -9.94
C ARG A 397 6.60 25.41 -10.19
N THR A 398 6.01 26.07 -9.21
CA THR A 398 5.70 27.51 -9.30
C THR A 398 6.98 28.33 -9.39
N ARG A 399 8.00 27.96 -8.62
CA ARG A 399 9.31 28.60 -8.68
C ARG A 399 9.95 28.41 -10.06
N PHE A 400 9.77 27.24 -10.67
CA PHE A 400 10.24 26.88 -12.01
C PHE A 400 9.20 27.11 -13.13
N ALA A 401 8.32 28.11 -13.01
CA ALA A 401 7.17 28.25 -13.91
C ALA A 401 7.51 28.41 -15.41
N ASP A 402 8.74 28.80 -15.74
CA ASP A 402 9.28 28.90 -17.10
C ASP A 402 9.75 27.55 -17.69
N ILE A 403 9.78 26.48 -16.89
CA ILE A 403 10.23 25.13 -17.25
C ILE A 403 9.00 24.21 -17.31
N PRO A 404 8.91 23.28 -18.29
CA PRO A 404 7.79 22.34 -18.37
C PRO A 404 7.50 21.61 -17.04
N ASN A 405 6.24 21.63 -16.60
CA ASN A 405 5.79 21.01 -15.35
C ASN A 405 6.16 19.53 -15.20
N ALA A 406 6.32 18.81 -16.32
CA ALA A 406 6.72 17.41 -16.34
C ALA A 406 8.17 17.17 -15.87
N GLN A 407 8.98 18.22 -15.68
CA GLN A 407 10.37 18.10 -15.23
C GLN A 407 10.53 18.10 -13.71
N VAL A 408 9.52 18.53 -12.95
CA VAL A 408 9.56 18.49 -11.48
C VAL A 408 8.37 17.71 -10.96
N GLY A 409 8.58 16.74 -10.07
CA GLY A 409 7.50 15.86 -9.65
C GLY A 409 7.88 14.96 -8.49
N ALA A 410 7.10 13.90 -8.29
CA ALA A 410 7.27 12.96 -7.20
C ALA A 410 8.22 11.82 -7.60
N HIS A 411 9.16 11.49 -6.72
CA HIS A 411 9.76 10.16 -6.67
C HIS A 411 9.01 9.39 -5.59
N PHE A 412 8.21 8.39 -5.96
CA PHE A 412 7.34 7.73 -4.99
C PHE A 412 7.99 6.48 -4.40
N ASP A 413 8.41 6.57 -3.15
CA ASP A 413 8.77 5.42 -2.33
C ASP A 413 7.51 4.84 -1.66
N ILE A 414 7.11 3.68 -2.17
CA ILE A 414 5.90 2.96 -1.74
C ILE A 414 6.07 2.41 -0.32
N GLY A 415 7.28 1.98 0.05
CA GLY A 415 7.52 1.43 1.36
C GLY A 415 7.59 2.50 2.44
N HIS A 416 8.12 3.68 2.13
CA HIS A 416 8.01 4.87 2.98
C HIS A 416 6.55 5.22 3.25
N ALA A 417 5.72 5.32 2.21
CA ALA A 417 4.30 5.61 2.38
C ALA A 417 3.57 4.56 3.23
N ARG A 418 3.90 3.27 3.04
CA ARG A 418 3.31 2.18 3.82
C ARG A 418 3.79 2.17 5.28
N ASN A 419 5.08 2.41 5.53
CA ASN A 419 5.70 2.37 6.85
C ASN A 419 5.83 3.76 7.49
N ASN A 420 4.76 4.56 7.46
CA ASN A 420 4.78 5.97 7.80
C ASN A 420 4.15 6.31 9.16
N GLY A 421 4.49 5.56 10.22
CA GLY A 421 3.87 5.76 11.54
C GLY A 421 2.33 5.75 11.47
N GLU A 422 1.68 6.72 12.13
CA GLU A 422 0.22 6.86 12.09
C GLU A 422 -0.30 7.28 10.71
N TYR A 423 0.48 8.08 9.96
CA TYR A 423 0.07 8.51 8.62
C TYR A 423 -0.10 7.37 7.64
N GLY A 424 0.55 6.21 7.85
CA GLY A 424 0.31 5.01 7.05
C GLY A 424 -1.12 4.46 7.17
N ASN A 425 -1.83 4.77 8.27
CA ASN A 425 -3.24 4.46 8.46
C ASN A 425 -4.17 5.58 7.96
N ILE A 426 -3.73 6.83 8.07
CA ILE A 426 -4.51 8.01 7.62
C ILE A 426 -4.49 8.13 6.09
N HIS A 427 -3.35 7.82 5.47
CA HIS A 427 -3.10 7.94 4.04
C HIS A 427 -2.69 6.57 3.46
N PRO A 428 -3.67 5.68 3.18
CA PRO A 428 -3.39 4.38 2.58
C PRO A 428 -2.73 4.55 1.21
N LEU A 429 -2.08 3.49 0.70
CA LEU A 429 -1.36 3.56 -0.58
C LEU A 429 -2.26 3.98 -1.75
N ALA A 430 -3.51 3.50 -1.79
CA ALA A 430 -4.48 3.92 -2.79
C ALA A 430 -4.74 5.44 -2.81
N ASP A 431 -4.65 6.13 -1.67
CA ASP A 431 -4.78 7.60 -1.59
C ASP A 431 -3.55 8.31 -2.18
N TRP A 432 -2.36 7.72 -2.01
CA TRP A 432 -1.16 8.20 -2.70
C TRP A 432 -1.32 8.04 -4.21
N TYR A 433 -1.71 6.85 -4.68
CA TYR A 433 -1.88 6.59 -6.11
C TYR A 433 -2.85 7.59 -6.76
N ALA A 434 -3.99 7.84 -6.12
CA ALA A 434 -5.00 8.76 -6.64
C ALA A 434 -4.57 10.24 -6.66
N GLN A 435 -3.73 10.67 -5.73
CA GLN A 435 -3.41 12.08 -5.55
C GLN A 435 -2.08 12.50 -6.17
N ILE A 436 -1.07 11.62 -6.14
CA ILE A 436 0.25 11.94 -6.67
C ILE A 436 0.50 11.31 -8.03
N GLY A 437 -0.32 10.35 -8.49
CA GLY A 437 -0.02 9.48 -9.61
C GLY A 437 0.40 10.17 -10.92
N ASN A 438 -0.29 11.25 -11.29
CA ASN A 438 0.03 12.06 -12.48
C ASN A 438 1.24 13.00 -12.27
N HIS A 439 1.75 13.13 -11.04
CA HIS A 439 2.95 13.87 -10.68
C HIS A 439 4.21 12.99 -10.63
N ILE A 440 4.09 11.66 -10.73
CA ILE A 440 5.21 10.75 -10.50
C ILE A 440 6.18 10.75 -11.70
N LEU A 441 7.47 10.82 -11.37
CA LEU A 441 8.60 10.76 -12.30
C LEU A 441 9.51 9.55 -12.08
N GLY A 442 9.32 8.80 -10.99
CA GLY A 442 10.08 7.59 -10.63
C GLY A 442 9.53 6.95 -9.36
N TYR A 443 9.90 5.70 -9.10
CA TYR A 443 9.45 4.95 -7.93
C TYR A 443 10.59 4.20 -7.25
N HIS A 444 10.59 4.17 -5.92
CA HIS A 444 11.29 3.16 -5.15
C HIS A 444 10.33 2.00 -4.81
N ILE A 445 10.74 0.79 -5.18
CA ILE A 445 9.97 -0.44 -5.01
C ILE A 445 10.76 -1.42 -4.15
N HIS A 446 10.19 -1.84 -3.03
CA HIS A 446 10.76 -2.85 -2.13
C HIS A 446 9.69 -3.37 -1.16
N GLN A 447 10.01 -4.41 -0.39
CA GLN A 447 9.15 -4.90 0.69
C GLN A 447 9.51 -4.33 2.06
N ILE A 448 8.60 -4.57 3.01
CA ILE A 448 8.76 -4.32 4.43
C ILE A 448 8.74 -5.66 5.16
N ARG A 449 9.67 -5.85 6.10
CA ARG A 449 9.69 -7.04 6.97
C ARG A 449 9.75 -6.64 8.42
N THR A 450 8.99 -7.34 9.24
CA THR A 450 9.14 -7.30 10.68
C THR A 450 10.05 -8.45 11.10
N ASP A 451 11.14 -8.11 11.78
CA ASP A 451 12.02 -9.10 12.37
C ASP A 451 11.26 -9.85 13.49
N SER A 452 11.17 -11.17 13.38
CA SER A 452 10.38 -12.01 14.28
C SER A 452 10.94 -12.09 15.71
N THR A 453 12.22 -11.74 15.90
CA THR A 453 12.90 -11.84 17.19
C THR A 453 12.80 -10.52 17.96
N THR A 454 12.97 -9.40 17.26
CA THR A 454 13.02 -8.06 17.84
C THR A 454 11.71 -7.29 17.69
N GLY A 455 10.80 -7.76 16.83
CA GLY A 455 9.57 -7.06 16.46
C GLY A 455 9.80 -5.79 15.63
N LYS A 456 11.06 -5.47 15.27
CA LYS A 456 11.39 -4.25 14.54
C LYS A 456 11.04 -4.38 13.07
N THR A 457 10.35 -3.39 12.55
CA THR A 457 10.01 -3.30 11.13
C THR A 457 11.11 -2.59 10.35
N ALA A 458 11.51 -3.16 9.22
CA ALA A 458 12.55 -2.62 8.36
C ALA A 458 12.09 -2.55 6.90
N ASN A 459 12.37 -1.41 6.28
CA ASN A 459 12.22 -1.14 4.85
C ASN A 459 13.37 -1.80 4.02
N HIS A 460 13.26 -1.72 2.69
CA HIS A 460 14.27 -2.11 1.69
C HIS A 460 14.59 -3.61 1.73
N LYS A 461 13.55 -4.45 1.76
CA LYS A 461 13.63 -5.92 1.86
C LYS A 461 13.23 -6.63 0.58
N GLU A 462 13.68 -7.89 0.44
CA GLU A 462 13.36 -8.76 -0.71
C GLU A 462 11.87 -8.87 -1.02
N MET A 463 11.56 -8.83 -2.32
CA MET A 463 10.24 -9.09 -2.88
C MET A 463 10.13 -10.55 -3.35
N PHE A 464 9.27 -11.33 -2.69
CA PHE A 464 9.01 -12.73 -3.06
C PHE A 464 7.77 -12.89 -3.93
N SER A 465 6.78 -12.02 -3.72
CA SER A 465 5.48 -12.03 -4.40
C SER A 465 5.02 -10.60 -4.66
N LEU A 466 4.11 -10.45 -5.62
CA LEU A 466 3.33 -9.23 -5.81
C LEU A 466 2.35 -8.99 -4.66
N PHE A 467 1.92 -10.05 -3.96
CA PHE A 467 0.88 -10.03 -2.93
C PHE A 467 1.51 -10.40 -1.57
N ASP A 468 2.47 -9.60 -1.13
CA ASP A 468 3.23 -9.90 0.07
C ASP A 468 2.57 -9.35 1.35
N LEU A 469 3.01 -9.81 2.52
CA LEU A 469 2.31 -9.59 3.80
C LEU A 469 2.16 -8.12 4.20
N ARG A 470 3.13 -7.27 3.85
CA ARG A 470 3.13 -5.86 4.27
C ARG A 470 2.72 -4.90 3.17
N ILE A 471 3.09 -5.18 1.94
CA ILE A 471 2.66 -4.44 0.75
C ILE A 471 2.19 -5.45 -0.28
N SER A 472 0.91 -5.33 -0.66
CA SER A 472 0.39 -5.92 -1.89
C SER A 472 0.44 -4.87 -3.00
N TYR A 473 0.89 -5.29 -4.18
CA TYR A 473 0.97 -4.46 -5.37
C TYR A 473 -0.28 -4.58 -6.26
N ALA A 474 -1.36 -5.23 -5.83
CA ALA A 474 -2.58 -5.32 -6.64
C ALA A 474 -3.15 -3.93 -6.94
N GLY A 475 -3.20 -3.03 -5.95
CA GLY A 475 -3.68 -1.66 -6.14
C GLY A 475 -2.75 -0.83 -7.02
N PHE A 476 -1.43 -0.98 -6.83
CA PHE A 476 -0.42 -0.40 -7.71
C PHE A 476 -0.59 -0.82 -9.17
N LEU A 477 -0.71 -2.12 -9.43
CA LEU A 477 -0.84 -2.66 -10.79
C LEU A 477 -2.15 -2.24 -11.46
N HIS A 478 -3.24 -2.17 -10.70
CA HIS A 478 -4.49 -1.59 -11.18
C HIS A 478 -4.29 -0.12 -11.57
N ALA A 479 -3.75 0.71 -10.68
CA ALA A 479 -3.56 2.14 -10.91
C ALA A 479 -2.55 2.42 -12.05
N TRP A 480 -1.53 1.57 -12.22
CA TRP A 480 -0.61 1.56 -13.36
C TRP A 480 -1.33 1.22 -14.67
N SER A 481 -2.19 0.20 -14.64
CA SER A 481 -2.91 -0.27 -15.83
C SER A 481 -3.93 0.76 -16.32
N THR A 482 -4.60 1.45 -15.40
CA THR A 482 -5.59 2.49 -15.71
C THR A 482 -5.00 3.89 -15.93
N GLN A 483 -3.67 4.03 -15.89
CA GLN A 483 -2.96 5.32 -16.00
C GLN A 483 -3.36 6.35 -14.94
N GLN A 484 -3.89 5.90 -13.80
CA GLN A 484 -3.95 6.74 -12.61
C GLN A 484 -2.53 7.08 -12.13
N LEU A 485 -1.61 6.12 -12.27
CA LEU A 485 -0.18 6.29 -12.08
C LEU A 485 0.52 6.55 -13.42
N ASN A 486 1.42 7.52 -13.46
CA ASN A 486 2.38 7.63 -14.57
C ASN A 486 3.23 6.36 -14.63
N ARG A 487 3.48 5.85 -15.84
CA ARG A 487 4.27 4.64 -16.06
C ARG A 487 5.76 4.96 -16.10
N ALA A 488 6.23 5.46 -14.96
CA ALA A 488 7.59 5.97 -14.73
C ALA A 488 8.58 4.82 -14.40
N PRO A 489 9.90 5.09 -14.34
CA PRO A 489 10.89 4.06 -14.04
C PRO A 489 10.75 3.55 -12.59
N LEU A 490 10.95 2.25 -12.43
CA LEU A 490 10.80 1.50 -11.18
C LEU A 490 12.18 1.07 -10.69
N PHE A 491 12.68 1.70 -9.63
CA PHE A 491 13.97 1.36 -9.02
C PHE A 491 13.75 0.40 -7.85
N VAL A 492 14.26 -0.82 -7.99
CA VAL A 492 14.32 -1.77 -6.87
C VAL A 492 15.36 -1.30 -5.86
N GLU A 493 14.90 -0.82 -4.70
CA GLU A 493 15.76 -0.31 -3.62
C GLU A 493 15.84 -1.32 -2.46
N ILE A 494 16.77 -2.26 -2.56
CA ILE A 494 16.99 -3.30 -1.55
C ILE A 494 18.44 -3.29 -1.10
N ARG A 495 18.65 -3.29 0.23
CA ARG A 495 19.97 -3.15 0.85
C ARG A 495 20.88 -4.36 0.64
N ASN A 496 20.32 -5.57 0.74
CA ASN A 496 21.08 -6.79 0.49
C ASN A 496 21.24 -7.00 -1.03
N ALA A 497 22.49 -7.18 -1.50
CA ALA A 497 22.79 -7.26 -2.92
C ALA A 497 22.12 -8.46 -3.62
N ASP A 498 22.10 -9.63 -2.98
CA ASP A 498 21.51 -10.83 -3.58
C ASP A 498 19.98 -10.76 -3.59
N GLU A 499 19.38 -10.24 -2.53
CA GLU A 499 17.94 -9.96 -2.48
C GLU A 499 17.52 -8.94 -3.55
N ARG A 500 18.33 -7.89 -3.76
CA ARG A 500 18.12 -6.88 -4.81
C ARG A 500 18.17 -7.51 -6.20
N ARG A 501 19.20 -8.31 -6.51
CA ARG A 501 19.35 -8.98 -7.80
C ARG A 501 18.17 -9.90 -8.10
N ARG A 502 17.76 -10.72 -7.12
CA ARG A 502 16.59 -11.60 -7.27
C ARG A 502 15.31 -10.80 -7.52
N SER A 503 15.08 -9.75 -6.74
CA SER A 503 13.86 -8.93 -6.86
C SER A 503 13.81 -8.16 -8.19
N ALA A 504 14.92 -7.56 -8.62
CA ALA A 504 15.02 -6.85 -9.89
C ALA A 504 14.81 -7.80 -11.09
N LYS A 505 15.46 -8.96 -11.09
CA LYS A 505 15.29 -9.97 -12.15
C LYS A 505 13.83 -10.44 -12.24
N ARG A 506 13.22 -10.75 -11.10
CA ARG A 506 11.82 -11.15 -10.97
C ARG A 506 10.85 -10.14 -11.57
N LEU A 507 10.98 -8.87 -11.18
CA LEU A 507 10.12 -7.80 -11.70
C LEU A 507 10.40 -7.54 -13.18
N HIS A 508 11.67 -7.57 -13.61
CA HIS A 508 12.03 -7.40 -15.01
C HIS A 508 11.37 -8.48 -15.89
N ASN A 509 11.45 -9.75 -15.47
CA ASN A 509 10.80 -10.87 -16.16
C ASN A 509 9.27 -10.70 -16.23
N LEU A 510 8.64 -10.24 -15.16
CA LEU A 510 7.20 -9.94 -15.15
C LEU A 510 6.83 -8.93 -16.25
N PHE A 511 7.58 -7.84 -16.37
CA PHE A 511 7.33 -6.81 -17.39
C PHE A 511 7.63 -7.29 -18.81
N LEU A 512 8.62 -8.17 -19.01
CA LEU A 512 8.88 -8.80 -20.31
C LEU A 512 7.76 -9.76 -20.74
N GLN A 513 7.01 -10.32 -19.78
CA GLN A 513 5.86 -11.19 -20.03
C GLN A 513 4.55 -10.41 -20.26
N HIS A 514 4.60 -9.09 -20.48
CA HIS A 514 3.40 -8.26 -20.62
C HIS A 514 2.43 -8.73 -21.72
N ALA A 515 2.89 -9.39 -22.78
CA ALA A 515 2.03 -9.91 -23.83
C ALA A 515 1.16 -11.08 -23.37
N SER A 516 1.62 -11.89 -22.41
CA SER A 516 0.86 -13.01 -21.84
C SER A 516 0.02 -12.64 -20.62
N ILE A 517 0.18 -11.44 -20.07
CA ILE A 517 -0.55 -10.97 -18.89
C ILE A 517 -1.56 -9.91 -19.33
N GLN A 518 -2.82 -10.32 -19.49
CA GLN A 518 -3.90 -9.45 -19.96
C GLN A 518 -4.88 -9.08 -18.84
N THR A 519 -5.00 -9.96 -17.84
CA THR A 519 -5.92 -9.81 -16.71
C THR A 519 -5.20 -10.06 -15.39
N SER A 520 -5.81 -9.66 -14.28
CA SER A 520 -5.25 -9.90 -12.95
C SER A 520 -5.08 -11.39 -12.64
N GLN A 521 -5.87 -12.29 -13.24
CA GLN A 521 -5.72 -13.75 -13.10
C GLN A 521 -4.42 -14.29 -13.71
N ASP A 522 -3.88 -13.60 -14.71
CA ASP A 522 -2.62 -14.01 -15.36
C ASP A 522 -1.40 -13.63 -14.51
N LEU A 523 -1.58 -12.85 -13.44
CA LEU A 523 -0.49 -12.44 -12.57
C LEU A 523 0.06 -13.63 -11.76
N PRO A 524 1.39 -13.79 -11.70
CA PRO A 524 1.98 -14.88 -10.96
C PRO A 524 1.83 -14.68 -9.45
N LEU A 525 1.42 -15.72 -8.72
CA LEU A 525 1.31 -15.70 -7.26
C LEU A 525 2.66 -15.56 -6.57
N SER A 526 3.70 -16.13 -7.17
CA SER A 526 5.09 -15.99 -6.75
C SER A 526 5.90 -15.44 -7.90
N LEU A 527 6.80 -14.51 -7.61
CA LEU A 527 7.73 -14.05 -8.62
C LEU A 527 8.81 -15.13 -8.82
N SER A 528 8.66 -15.91 -9.90
CA SER A 528 9.59 -16.99 -10.23
C SER A 528 11.01 -16.45 -10.46
N PRO A 529 12.06 -17.17 -10.02
CA PRO A 529 13.46 -16.71 -10.10
C PRO A 529 14.02 -16.55 -11.52
#